data_AF-A0A2E2VA27-F1
#
_entry.id   AF-A0A2E2VA27-F1
#
_cell.length_a   1.000
_cell.length_b   1.000
_cell.length_c   1.000
_cell.angle_alpha   90.00
_cell.angle_beta   90.00
_cell.angle_gamma   90.00
#
_symmetry.space_group_name_H-M   'P 1'
#
loop_
_entity.id
_entity.type
_entity.pdbx_description
1 polymer ?
#
loop_
_entity_poly.entity_id
_entity_poly.type
_entity_poly.pdbx_seq_one_letter_code
_entity_poly.pdbx_strand_id
1 'polypeptide(L)'
;MFAELPIDSRYFYHHCLSFIMIVVWFFIFIKGYKLQDDILKNKISKWIIIFCLSQELLDYINRIFLDSNYIFSIHRDLPFLQFCQISFYFSLICILSSKSYNHKDKYSSHNFLFDCAFLLGFSGAFQGLVTPDFLNINNFIGVICIQLQHSLIILNLIWLMTAYNYRLRFKGVCLTYLFINIIAPLALGLNHFLGNNINGDPANYFYVIELPKVDTIFLNYAAQYPSPEYILYIQPVFIIYFLVLYIPFGIYNQFKKN
;
A
#
# COMPACT_ATOMS: atom_id res chain seq x y z
N MET A 1 7.00 7.53 27.45
CA MET A 1 8.04 7.59 26.41
C MET A 1 8.57 6.17 26.27
N PHE A 2 8.29 5.51 25.14
CA PHE A 2 8.76 4.14 24.94
C PHE A 2 10.27 4.15 24.66
N ALA A 3 10.97 3.13 25.13
CA ALA A 3 12.41 3.02 24.93
C ALA A 3 12.70 2.81 23.44
N GLU A 4 13.72 3.50 22.93
CA GLU A 4 14.21 3.28 21.58
C GLU A 4 14.78 1.86 21.46
N LEU A 5 14.42 1.20 20.36
CA LEU A 5 14.96 -0.11 20.06
C LEU A 5 16.23 0.01 19.21
N PRO A 6 17.25 -0.84 19.45
CA PRO A 6 18.34 -1.05 18.51
C PRO A 6 17.81 -1.48 17.13
N ILE A 7 18.51 -1.11 16.07
CA ILE A 7 18.12 -1.41 14.68
C ILE A 7 17.91 -2.92 14.47
N ASP A 8 18.83 -3.75 14.98
CA ASP A 8 18.73 -5.22 14.87
C ASP A 8 17.45 -5.77 15.50
N SER A 9 17.05 -5.21 16.65
CA SER A 9 15.80 -5.57 17.33
C SER A 9 14.57 -5.15 16.52
N ARG A 10 14.62 -4.00 15.82
CA ARG A 10 13.52 -3.55 14.94
C ARG A 10 13.28 -4.55 13.80
N TYR A 11 14.35 -4.98 13.14
CA TYR A 11 14.28 -6.02 12.10
C TYR A 11 13.77 -7.35 12.65
N PHE A 12 14.26 -7.80 13.82
CA PHE A 12 13.80 -9.04 14.45
C PHE A 12 12.28 -9.05 14.70
N TYR A 13 11.74 -7.99 15.28
CA TYR A 13 10.30 -7.88 15.54
C TYR A 13 9.48 -7.79 14.27
N HIS A 14 9.96 -7.03 13.28
CA HIS A 14 9.33 -6.95 11.97
C HIS A 14 9.24 -8.32 11.29
N HIS A 15 10.32 -9.10 11.28
CA HIS A 15 10.30 -10.45 10.72
C HIS A 15 9.33 -11.38 11.47
N CYS A 16 9.35 -11.37 12.80
CA CYS A 16 8.40 -12.14 13.60
C CYS A 16 6.95 -11.80 13.24
N LEU A 17 6.63 -10.51 13.12
CA LEU A 17 5.31 -10.04 12.73
C LEU A 17 4.96 -10.43 11.29
N SER A 18 5.90 -10.37 10.34
CA SER A 18 5.70 -10.87 8.97
C SER A 18 5.26 -12.33 8.96
N PHE A 19 5.91 -13.21 9.74
CA PHE A 19 5.53 -14.61 9.84
C PHE A 19 4.10 -14.79 10.40
N ILE A 20 3.76 -14.04 11.45
CA ILE A 20 2.40 -14.05 12.02
C ILE A 20 1.38 -13.60 10.98
N MET A 21 1.66 -12.53 10.25
CA MET A 21 0.73 -11.99 9.25
C MET A 21 0.52 -12.93 8.07
N ILE A 22 1.54 -13.70 7.65
CA ILE A 22 1.38 -14.75 6.63
C ILE A 22 0.35 -15.80 7.08
N VAL A 23 0.41 -16.23 8.35
CA VAL A 23 -0.57 -17.18 8.91
C VAL A 23 -1.98 -16.57 8.92
N VAL A 24 -2.09 -15.29 9.30
CA VAL A 24 -3.37 -14.56 9.29
C VAL A 24 -3.94 -14.44 7.88
N TRP A 25 -3.11 -14.09 6.89
CA TRP A 25 -3.52 -14.01 5.49
C TRP A 25 -4.03 -15.34 4.97
N PHE A 26 -3.34 -16.44 5.27
CA PHE A 26 -3.77 -17.78 4.87
C PHE A 26 -5.10 -18.17 5.52
N PHE A 27 -5.28 -17.85 6.80
CA PHE A 27 -6.56 -18.07 7.50
C PHE A 27 -7.71 -17.27 6.87
N ILE A 28 -7.48 -15.98 6.60
CA ILE A 28 -8.47 -15.11 5.95
C ILE A 28 -8.78 -15.57 4.53
N PHE A 29 -7.78 -16.02 3.78
CA PHE A 29 -7.97 -16.60 2.45
C PHE A 29 -8.91 -17.81 2.47
N ILE A 30 -8.67 -18.77 3.37
CA ILE A 30 -9.52 -19.96 3.53
C ILE A 30 -10.93 -19.56 3.94
N LYS A 31 -11.05 -18.67 4.93
CA LYS A 31 -12.35 -18.20 5.41
C LYS A 31 -13.11 -17.49 4.30
N GLY A 32 -12.47 -16.58 3.57
CA GLY A 32 -13.09 -15.84 2.47
C GLY A 32 -13.59 -16.76 1.36
N TYR A 33 -12.86 -17.83 1.03
CA TYR A 33 -13.28 -18.78 -0.01
C TYR A 33 -14.45 -19.67 0.42
N LYS A 34 -14.47 -20.12 1.68
CA LYS A 34 -15.50 -21.04 2.20
C LYS A 34 -16.81 -20.35 2.59
N LEU A 35 -16.77 -19.04 2.82
CA LEU A 35 -17.87 -18.32 3.44
C LEU A 35 -18.91 -17.89 2.41
N GLN A 36 -20.06 -18.56 2.45
CA GLN A 36 -21.20 -18.31 1.57
C GLN A 36 -22.28 -17.40 2.21
N ASP A 37 -22.24 -17.24 3.54
CA ASP A 37 -23.20 -16.41 4.28
C ASP A 37 -22.89 -14.91 4.15
N ASP A 38 -23.74 -14.18 3.44
CA ASP A 38 -23.60 -12.74 3.21
C ASP A 38 -23.67 -11.90 4.50
N ILE A 39 -24.39 -12.36 5.54
CA ILE A 39 -24.48 -11.64 6.81
C ILE A 39 -23.14 -11.70 7.52
N LEU A 40 -22.58 -12.91 7.66
CA LEU A 40 -21.28 -13.11 8.28
C LEU A 40 -20.17 -12.42 7.47
N LYS A 41 -20.24 -12.47 6.14
CA LYS A 41 -19.30 -11.78 5.23
C LYS A 41 -19.25 -10.29 5.52
N ASN A 42 -20.42 -9.65 5.60
CA ASN A 42 -20.51 -8.22 5.90
C ASN A 42 -20.06 -7.90 7.32
N LYS A 43 -20.31 -8.77 8.30
CA LYS A 43 -19.82 -8.58 9.67
C LYS A 43 -18.29 -8.60 9.72
N ILE A 44 -17.66 -9.56 9.05
CA ILE A 44 -16.19 -9.66 8.96
C ILE A 44 -15.62 -8.44 8.22
N SER A 45 -16.22 -8.05 7.09
CA SER A 45 -15.82 -6.85 6.35
C SER A 45 -15.83 -5.58 7.21
N LYS A 46 -16.88 -5.38 8.03
CA LYS A 46 -16.95 -4.25 8.96
C LYS A 46 -15.84 -4.33 10.03
N TRP A 47 -15.57 -5.51 10.57
CA TRP A 47 -14.48 -5.71 11.52
C TRP A 47 -13.11 -5.40 10.92
N ILE A 48 -12.86 -5.83 9.68
CA ILE A 48 -11.61 -5.53 8.96
C ILE A 48 -11.45 -4.01 8.81
N ILE A 49 -12.50 -3.29 8.41
CA ILE A 49 -12.45 -1.83 8.26
C ILE A 49 -12.18 -1.14 9.60
N ILE A 50 -12.90 -1.52 10.66
CA ILE A 50 -12.71 -0.95 11.99
C ILE A 50 -11.28 -1.19 12.46
N PHE A 51 -10.74 -2.40 12.27
CA PHE A 51 -9.37 -2.73 12.64
C PHE A 51 -8.35 -1.89 11.87
N CYS A 52 -8.52 -1.75 10.55
CA CYS A 52 -7.67 -0.93 9.70
C CYS A 52 -7.65 0.54 10.15
N LEU A 53 -8.81 1.15 10.35
CA LEU A 53 -8.91 2.55 10.78
C LEU A 53 -8.36 2.76 12.20
N SER A 54 -8.55 1.77 13.08
CA SER A 54 -7.98 1.81 14.43
C SER A 54 -6.46 1.74 14.39
N GLN A 55 -5.90 0.88 13.53
CA GLN A 55 -4.44 0.77 13.35
C GLN A 55 -3.85 2.07 12.79
N GLU A 56 -4.48 2.68 11.80
CA GLU A 56 -4.05 3.96 11.24
C GLU A 56 -4.07 5.08 12.30
N LEU A 57 -5.14 5.15 13.10
CA LEU A 57 -5.23 6.10 14.21
C LEU A 57 -4.09 5.87 15.23
N LEU A 58 -3.78 4.62 15.56
CA LEU A 58 -2.68 4.28 16.46
C LEU A 58 -1.31 4.67 15.89
N ASP A 59 -1.09 4.56 14.57
CA ASP A 59 0.15 5.02 13.94
C ASP A 59 0.33 6.54 14.09
N TYR A 60 -0.72 7.32 13.79
CA TYR A 60 -0.69 8.77 13.96
C TYR A 60 -0.50 9.19 15.42
N ILE A 61 -1.19 8.53 16.36
CA ILE A 61 -0.98 8.77 17.80
C ILE A 61 0.49 8.48 18.18
N ASN A 62 1.06 7.39 17.66
CA ASN A 62 2.44 7.03 17.95
C ASN A 62 3.43 8.08 17.43
N ARG A 63 3.27 8.51 16.17
CA ARG A 63 4.15 9.52 15.53
C ARG A 63 4.06 10.90 16.16
N ILE A 64 2.87 11.31 16.64
CA ILE A 64 2.66 12.66 17.17
C ILE A 64 2.99 12.74 18.68
N PHE A 65 2.65 11.69 19.45
CA PHE A 65 2.68 11.77 20.92
C PHE A 65 3.64 10.80 21.61
N LEU A 66 3.97 9.66 21.00
CA LEU A 66 4.69 8.58 21.68
C LEU A 66 6.15 8.46 21.26
N ASP A 67 6.48 8.89 20.03
CA ASP A 67 7.84 8.98 19.52
C ASP A 67 8.39 10.39 19.75
N SER A 68 9.24 10.53 20.76
CA SER A 68 9.86 11.81 21.11
C SER A 68 10.91 12.29 20.13
N ASN A 69 11.44 11.38 19.32
CA ASN A 69 12.53 11.64 18.40
C ASN A 69 12.02 11.84 16.97
N TYR A 70 10.71 11.66 16.76
CA TYR A 70 10.03 11.94 15.50
C TYR A 70 9.43 13.34 15.52
N ILE A 71 9.82 14.18 14.55
CA ILE A 71 9.21 15.50 14.37
C ILE A 71 8.20 15.39 13.23
N PHE A 72 6.92 15.42 13.59
CA PHE A 72 5.85 15.41 12.60
C PHE A 72 5.93 16.65 11.70
N SER A 73 5.92 16.44 10.38
CA SER A 73 6.01 17.46 9.36
C SER A 73 4.88 17.33 8.34
N ILE A 74 4.20 18.43 8.07
CA ILE A 74 3.14 18.47 7.05
C ILE A 74 3.71 18.09 5.67
N HIS A 75 4.96 18.50 5.40
CA HIS A 75 5.71 18.27 4.17
C HIS A 75 5.99 16.79 3.85
N ARG A 76 5.86 15.86 4.81
CA ARG A 76 6.17 14.43 4.60
C ARG A 76 5.17 13.45 5.22
N ASP A 77 4.39 13.86 6.22
CA ASP A 77 3.66 12.93 7.10
C ASP A 77 2.13 12.97 6.97
N LEU A 78 1.58 13.80 6.07
CA LEU A 78 0.14 13.80 5.83
C LEU A 78 -0.36 12.43 5.32
N PRO A 79 -1.63 12.10 5.61
CA PRO A 79 -2.29 10.97 4.97
C PRO A 79 -2.44 11.22 3.46
N PHE A 80 -2.50 10.14 2.68
CA PHE A 80 -2.62 10.13 1.21
C PHE A 80 -1.40 10.58 0.41
N LEU A 81 -0.23 10.67 1.01
CA LEU A 81 0.99 11.09 0.33
C LEU A 81 1.76 9.97 -0.36
N GLN A 82 1.40 8.71 -0.09
CA GLN A 82 2.09 7.54 -0.61
C GLN A 82 1.14 6.63 -1.38
N PHE A 83 1.66 5.93 -2.39
CA PHE A 83 0.88 4.96 -3.16
C PHE A 83 0.30 3.82 -2.30
N CYS A 84 1.02 3.39 -1.25
CA CYS A 84 0.52 2.41 -0.29
C CYS A 84 -0.73 2.91 0.47
N GLN A 85 -0.75 4.19 0.85
CA GLN A 85 -1.92 4.79 1.50
C GLN A 85 -3.11 4.89 0.54
N ILE A 86 -2.90 5.29 -0.72
CA ILE A 86 -3.96 5.26 -1.74
C ILE A 86 -4.54 3.85 -1.85
N SER A 87 -3.67 2.84 -1.96
CA SER A 87 -4.08 1.44 -2.01
C SER A 87 -4.90 1.02 -0.78
N PHE A 88 -4.46 1.43 0.41
CA PHE A 88 -5.15 1.18 1.66
C PHE A 88 -6.58 1.72 1.62
N TYR A 89 -6.77 3.01 1.37
CA TYR A 89 -8.09 3.63 1.35
C TYR A 89 -8.98 3.10 0.22
N PHE A 90 -8.43 2.89 -0.98
CA PHE A 90 -9.18 2.31 -2.09
C PHE A 90 -9.66 0.89 -1.75
N SER A 91 -8.82 0.08 -1.09
CA SER A 91 -9.23 -1.25 -0.63
C SER A 91 -10.38 -1.19 0.40
N LEU A 92 -10.36 -0.23 1.33
CA LEU A 92 -11.44 -0.04 2.31
C LEU A 92 -12.74 0.40 1.65
N ILE A 93 -12.68 1.35 0.71
CA ILE A 93 -13.84 1.80 -0.08
C ILE A 93 -14.40 0.63 -0.90
N CYS A 94 -13.54 -0.21 -1.49
CA CYS A 94 -13.98 -1.42 -2.19
C CYS A 94 -14.69 -2.41 -1.25
N ILE A 95 -14.20 -2.61 -0.02
CA ILE A 95 -14.85 -3.48 0.97
C ILE A 95 -16.23 -2.91 1.35
N LEU A 96 -16.35 -1.60 1.56
CA LEU A 96 -17.62 -0.94 1.89
C LEU A 96 -18.64 -1.07 0.76
N SER A 97 -18.22 -0.80 -0.47
CA SER A 97 -19.08 -0.77 -1.64
C SER A 97 -19.28 -2.15 -2.30
N SER A 98 -18.65 -3.19 -1.75
CA SER A 98 -18.65 -4.56 -2.26
C SER A 98 -20.04 -5.18 -2.40
N LYS A 99 -21.04 -4.70 -1.66
CA LYS A 99 -22.45 -5.17 -1.77
C LYS A 99 -23.05 -4.90 -3.15
N SER A 100 -22.59 -3.87 -3.84
CA SER A 100 -23.05 -3.47 -5.18
C SER A 100 -22.18 -4.05 -6.30
N TYR A 101 -21.17 -4.84 -5.95
CA TYR A 101 -20.20 -5.33 -6.93
C TYR A 101 -20.69 -6.60 -7.63
N ASN A 102 -20.72 -6.53 -8.96
CA ASN A 102 -20.84 -7.71 -9.80
C ASN A 102 -19.73 -7.71 -10.86
N HIS A 103 -18.93 -8.78 -10.84
CA HIS A 103 -17.83 -8.95 -11.78
C HIS A 103 -18.30 -9.03 -13.25
N LYS A 104 -19.55 -9.44 -13.53
CA LYS A 104 -20.03 -9.51 -14.92
C LYS A 104 -20.36 -8.14 -15.52
N ASP A 105 -20.42 -7.10 -14.70
CA ASP A 105 -20.81 -5.78 -15.16
C ASP A 105 -19.72 -5.09 -15.96
N LYS A 106 -20.15 -4.10 -16.74
CA LYS A 106 -19.27 -3.17 -17.45
C LYS A 106 -18.28 -2.56 -16.47
N TYR A 107 -17.07 -2.28 -16.97
CA TYR A 107 -16.01 -1.68 -16.18
C TYR A 107 -16.51 -0.41 -15.48
N SER A 108 -16.56 -0.46 -14.15
CA SER A 108 -17.12 0.58 -13.28
C SER A 108 -16.07 1.12 -12.31
N SER A 109 -16.37 2.19 -11.60
CA SER A 109 -15.45 2.81 -10.63
C SER A 109 -14.97 1.84 -9.55
N HIS A 110 -15.82 0.88 -9.13
CA HIS A 110 -15.43 -0.16 -8.18
C HIS A 110 -14.33 -1.09 -8.70
N ASN A 111 -14.37 -1.42 -10.00
CA ASN A 111 -13.31 -2.19 -10.63
C ASN A 111 -12.01 -1.38 -10.67
N PHE A 112 -12.09 -0.09 -11.01
CA PHE A 112 -10.91 0.79 -11.00
C PHE A 112 -10.27 0.93 -9.62
N LEU A 113 -11.08 1.17 -8.57
CA LEU A 113 -10.59 1.26 -7.20
C LEU A 113 -9.89 -0.04 -6.78
N PHE A 114 -10.48 -1.20 -7.10
CA PHE A 114 -9.86 -2.49 -6.81
C PHE A 114 -8.59 -2.72 -7.62
N ASP A 115 -8.62 -2.52 -8.94
CA ASP A 115 -7.47 -2.74 -9.82
C ASP A 115 -6.29 -1.84 -9.38
N CYS A 116 -6.57 -0.59 -9.04
CA CYS A 116 -5.59 0.36 -8.53
C CYS A 116 -5.04 -0.05 -7.14
N ALA A 117 -5.91 -0.41 -6.19
CA ALA A 117 -5.49 -0.91 -4.89
C ALA A 117 -4.67 -2.21 -5.02
N PHE A 118 -5.08 -3.11 -5.91
CA PHE A 118 -4.38 -4.37 -6.12
C PHE A 118 -2.97 -4.13 -6.65
N LEU A 119 -2.83 -3.33 -7.70
CA LEU A 119 -1.54 -3.07 -8.33
C LEU A 119 -0.61 -2.26 -7.42
N LEU A 120 -1.09 -1.16 -6.84
CA LEU A 120 -0.29 -0.33 -5.94
C LEU A 120 0.03 -1.04 -4.62
N GLY A 121 -0.91 -1.82 -4.08
CA GLY A 121 -0.74 -2.57 -2.85
C GLY A 121 0.23 -3.73 -2.99
N PHE A 122 0.06 -4.61 -3.98
CA PHE A 122 0.98 -5.73 -4.16
C PHE A 122 2.35 -5.34 -4.71
N SER A 123 2.48 -4.22 -5.42
CA SER A 123 3.81 -3.71 -5.81
C SER A 123 4.51 -2.99 -4.65
N GLY A 124 3.86 -1.97 -4.08
CA GLY A 124 4.47 -1.10 -3.07
C GLY A 124 4.46 -1.70 -1.66
N ALA A 125 3.31 -2.19 -1.18
CA ALA A 125 3.22 -2.70 0.19
C ALA A 125 3.99 -4.01 0.38
N PHE A 126 4.03 -4.87 -0.65
CA PHE A 126 4.88 -6.06 -0.60
C PHE A 126 6.36 -5.70 -0.56
N GLN A 127 6.81 -4.73 -1.35
CA GLN A 127 8.19 -4.23 -1.26
C GLN A 127 8.48 -3.62 0.12
N GLY A 128 7.57 -2.83 0.68
CA GLY A 128 7.70 -2.27 2.03
C GLY A 128 7.80 -3.33 3.15
N LEU A 129 7.24 -4.53 2.93
CA LEU A 129 7.38 -5.68 3.84
C LEU A 129 8.67 -6.47 3.65
N VAL A 130 9.26 -6.44 2.45
CA VAL A 130 10.52 -7.15 2.17
C VAL A 130 11.72 -6.29 2.54
N THR A 131 11.63 -4.98 2.28
CA THR A 131 12.71 -4.01 2.50
C THR A 131 12.18 -2.84 3.34
N PRO A 132 11.95 -3.05 4.65
CA PRO A 132 11.44 -1.99 5.51
C PRO A 132 12.50 -0.91 5.77
N ASP A 133 12.05 0.35 5.84
CA ASP A 133 12.85 1.49 6.27
C ASP A 133 12.56 1.81 7.74
N PHE A 134 13.59 1.70 8.59
CA PHE A 134 13.50 2.00 10.03
C PHE A 134 14.24 3.28 10.43
N LEU A 135 14.73 4.08 9.48
CA LEU A 135 15.52 5.28 9.78
C LEU A 135 14.73 6.29 10.63
N ASN A 136 13.41 6.40 10.38
CA ASN A 136 12.54 7.33 11.10
C ASN A 136 11.58 6.63 12.06
N ILE A 137 11.87 5.39 12.49
CA ILE A 137 10.99 4.59 13.36
C ILE A 137 11.78 4.09 14.54
N ASN A 138 11.57 4.69 15.71
CA ASN A 138 12.44 4.46 16.85
C ASN A 138 11.88 3.46 17.86
N ASN A 139 10.55 3.38 17.94
CA ASN A 139 9.84 2.64 18.98
C ASN A 139 9.27 1.31 18.48
N PHE A 140 9.10 0.36 19.39
CA PHE A 140 8.45 -0.93 19.13
C PHE A 140 7.05 -0.80 18.52
N ILE A 141 6.25 0.15 19.03
CA ILE A 141 4.91 0.42 18.51
C ILE A 141 4.98 0.91 17.05
N GLY A 142 5.98 1.72 16.70
CA GLY A 142 6.19 2.18 15.34
C GLY A 142 6.51 1.02 14.39
N VAL A 143 7.35 0.06 14.83
CA VAL A 143 7.64 -1.17 14.07
C VAL A 143 6.37 -1.99 13.86
N ILE A 144 5.53 -2.14 14.88
CA ILE A 144 4.23 -2.83 14.75
C ILE A 144 3.34 -2.09 13.76
N CYS A 145 3.19 -0.77 13.89
CA CYS A 145 2.28 0.01 13.06
C CYS A 145 2.68 -0.02 11.58
N ILE A 146 3.95 0.21 11.24
CA ILE A 146 4.38 0.18 9.83
C ILE A 146 4.20 -1.21 9.22
N GLN A 147 4.50 -2.25 10.00
CA GLN A 147 4.35 -3.63 9.56
C GLN A 147 2.89 -4.00 9.34
N LEU A 148 2.02 -3.65 10.28
CA LEU A 148 0.59 -3.91 10.19
C LEU A 148 -0.04 -3.11 9.05
N GLN A 149 0.36 -1.86 8.84
CA GLN A 149 -0.19 -1.02 7.76
C GLN A 149 -0.03 -1.68 6.40
N HIS A 150 1.20 -2.12 6.06
CA HIS A 150 1.45 -2.82 4.80
C HIS A 150 0.79 -4.19 4.75
N SER A 151 0.79 -4.91 5.88
CA SER A 151 0.17 -6.24 5.94
C SER A 151 -1.35 -6.22 5.81
N LEU A 152 -2.00 -5.16 6.31
CA LEU A 152 -3.44 -4.99 6.23
C LEU A 152 -3.91 -4.62 4.82
N ILE A 153 -3.09 -3.90 4.04
CA ILE A 153 -3.37 -3.69 2.61
C ILE A 153 -3.49 -5.05 1.90
N ILE A 154 -2.51 -5.94 2.10
CA ILE A 154 -2.52 -7.27 1.49
C ILE A 154 -3.72 -8.09 1.98
N LEU A 155 -4.02 -8.05 3.28
CA LEU A 155 -5.18 -8.72 3.86
C LEU A 155 -6.51 -8.26 3.23
N ASN A 156 -6.68 -6.95 3.05
CA ASN A 156 -7.86 -6.37 2.42
C ASN A 156 -8.03 -6.84 0.97
N LEU A 157 -6.93 -6.88 0.22
CA LEU A 157 -6.93 -7.35 -1.17
C LEU A 157 -7.26 -8.84 -1.26
N ILE A 158 -6.68 -9.67 -0.39
CA ILE A 158 -7.02 -11.10 -0.28
C ILE A 158 -8.51 -11.27 -0.01
N TRP A 159 -9.05 -10.54 0.98
CA TRP A 159 -10.47 -10.61 1.33
C TRP A 159 -11.38 -10.23 0.17
N LEU A 160 -11.06 -9.15 -0.56
CA LEU A 160 -11.80 -8.73 -1.76
C LEU A 160 -11.77 -9.79 -2.86
N MET A 161 -10.62 -10.43 -3.08
CA MET A 161 -10.47 -11.48 -4.08
C MET A 161 -11.21 -12.77 -3.72
N THR A 162 -11.17 -13.18 -2.46
CA THR A 162 -11.76 -14.46 -2.02
C THR A 162 -13.23 -14.35 -1.68
N ALA A 163 -13.62 -13.36 -0.87
CA ALA A 163 -14.98 -13.24 -0.34
C ALA A 163 -15.93 -12.52 -1.32
N TYR A 164 -15.40 -11.56 -2.08
CA TYR A 164 -16.18 -10.75 -3.02
C TYR A 164 -15.85 -11.01 -4.50
N ASN A 165 -14.95 -11.96 -4.78
CA ASN A 165 -14.59 -12.37 -6.14
C ASN A 165 -14.12 -11.23 -7.06
N TYR A 166 -13.49 -10.18 -6.50
CA TYR A 166 -12.82 -9.18 -7.32
C TYR A 166 -11.65 -9.81 -8.09
N ARG A 167 -11.45 -9.38 -9.33
CA ARG A 167 -10.40 -9.88 -10.22
C ARG A 167 -9.82 -8.72 -11.03
N LEU A 168 -8.49 -8.75 -11.19
CA LEU A 168 -7.77 -7.73 -11.94
C LEU A 168 -8.12 -7.81 -13.44
N ARG A 169 -8.47 -6.67 -14.04
CA ARG A 169 -8.74 -6.56 -15.48
C ARG A 169 -7.62 -5.83 -16.19
N PHE A 170 -7.33 -6.20 -17.44
CA PHE A 170 -6.29 -5.54 -18.24
C PHE A 170 -6.56 -4.04 -18.42
N LYS A 171 -7.84 -3.66 -18.62
CA LYS A 171 -8.24 -2.25 -18.68
C LYS A 171 -7.85 -1.49 -17.39
N GLY A 172 -7.94 -2.15 -16.23
CA GLY A 172 -7.49 -1.60 -14.96
C GLY A 172 -5.99 -1.36 -14.91
N VAL A 173 -5.19 -2.30 -15.42
CA VAL A 173 -3.73 -2.14 -15.52
C VAL A 173 -3.37 -0.85 -16.28
N CYS A 174 -3.97 -0.63 -17.45
CA CYS A 174 -3.73 0.58 -18.24
C CYS A 174 -4.21 1.85 -17.52
N LEU A 175 -5.37 1.81 -16.88
CA LEU A 175 -5.94 2.97 -16.17
C LEU A 175 -5.14 3.31 -14.90
N THR A 176 -4.65 2.32 -14.15
CA THR A 176 -3.79 2.54 -12.99
C THR A 176 -2.44 3.11 -13.41
N TYR A 177 -1.86 2.62 -14.51
CA TYR A 177 -0.65 3.22 -15.07
C TYR A 177 -0.87 4.69 -15.46
N LEU A 178 -1.96 5.00 -16.15
CA LEU A 178 -2.32 6.38 -16.51
C LEU A 178 -2.58 7.24 -15.26
N PHE A 179 -3.22 6.69 -14.23
CA PHE A 179 -3.47 7.36 -12.95
C PHE A 179 -2.16 7.79 -12.25
N ILE A 180 -1.16 6.91 -12.20
CA ILE A 180 0.17 7.24 -11.64
C ILE A 180 0.83 8.37 -12.44
N ASN A 181 0.76 8.29 -13.77
CA ASN A 181 1.31 9.33 -14.65
C ASN A 181 0.61 10.69 -14.53
N ILE A 182 -0.65 10.72 -14.07
CA ILE A 182 -1.36 11.97 -13.74
C ILE A 182 -0.98 12.47 -12.35
N ILE A 183 -0.85 11.57 -11.37
CA ILE A 183 -0.52 11.96 -9.99
C ILE A 183 0.91 12.48 -9.86
N ALA A 184 1.88 11.84 -10.50
CA ALA A 184 3.29 12.22 -10.39
C ALA A 184 3.56 13.71 -10.71
N PRO A 185 3.10 14.29 -11.84
CA PRO A 185 3.30 15.72 -12.11
C PRO A 185 2.51 16.63 -11.16
N LEU A 186 1.32 16.21 -10.71
CA LEU A 186 0.56 16.98 -9.70
C LEU A 186 1.31 17.01 -8.37
N ALA A 187 1.88 15.88 -7.95
CA ALA A 187 2.70 15.77 -6.75
C ALA A 187 3.97 16.63 -6.84
N LEU A 188 4.66 16.63 -7.99
CA LEU A 188 5.80 17.52 -8.25
C LEU A 188 5.41 19.00 -8.07
N GLY A 189 4.31 19.43 -8.70
CA GLY A 189 3.83 20.80 -8.57
C GLY A 189 3.48 21.18 -7.13
N LEU A 190 2.79 20.29 -6.40
CA LEU A 190 2.45 20.49 -4.99
C LEU A 190 3.68 20.57 -4.10
N ASN A 191 4.67 19.69 -4.30
CA ASN A 191 5.87 19.71 -3.48
C ASN A 191 6.72 20.97 -3.73
N HIS A 192 6.83 21.43 -4.98
CA HIS A 192 7.48 22.70 -5.28
C HIS A 192 6.76 23.89 -4.64
N PHE A 193 5.42 23.87 -4.59
CA PHE A 193 4.63 24.90 -3.93
C PHE A 193 4.83 24.92 -2.40
N LEU A 194 4.93 23.75 -1.77
CA LEU A 194 5.12 23.62 -0.32
C LEU A 194 6.54 23.95 0.14
N GLY A 195 7.53 23.84 -0.75
CA GLY A 195 8.92 24.17 -0.48
C GLY A 195 9.54 23.30 0.61
N ASN A 196 10.35 23.92 1.46
CA ASN A 196 11.09 23.24 2.52
C ASN A 196 10.43 23.46 3.89
N ASN A 197 10.54 22.46 4.76
CA ASN A 197 10.12 22.56 6.14
C ASN A 197 11.14 23.36 6.97
N ILE A 198 10.82 23.63 8.24
CA ILE A 198 11.65 24.36 9.22
C ILE A 198 13.04 23.75 9.38
N ASN A 199 13.17 22.43 9.18
CA ASN A 199 14.44 21.69 9.26
C ASN A 199 15.26 21.74 7.96
N GLY A 200 14.78 22.42 6.92
CA GLY A 200 15.42 22.49 5.60
C GLY A 200 15.07 21.34 4.66
N ASP A 201 14.34 20.32 5.12
CA ASP A 201 13.91 19.19 4.31
C ASP A 201 12.84 19.59 3.28
N PRO A 202 12.95 19.18 2.00
CA PRO A 202 11.92 19.45 1.01
C PRO A 202 10.65 18.62 1.27
N ALA A 203 9.50 19.17 0.87
CA ALA A 203 8.28 18.39 0.69
C ALA A 203 8.54 17.23 -0.26
N ASN A 204 8.07 16.04 0.09
CA ASN A 204 8.40 14.83 -0.68
C ASN A 204 7.22 13.86 -0.80
N TYR A 205 6.09 14.37 -1.26
CA TYR A 205 4.92 13.56 -1.53
C TYR A 205 5.20 12.61 -2.69
N PHE A 206 4.77 11.35 -2.58
CA PHE A 206 4.99 10.27 -3.54
C PHE A 206 6.46 9.98 -3.89
N TYR A 207 7.42 10.46 -3.08
CA TYR A 207 8.85 10.30 -3.33
C TYR A 207 9.26 10.78 -4.73
N VAL A 208 8.74 11.95 -5.16
CA VAL A 208 9.06 12.55 -6.47
C VAL A 208 10.21 13.54 -6.42
N ILE A 209 10.63 13.99 -5.23
CA ILE A 209 11.81 14.86 -5.05
C ILE A 209 13.00 14.08 -4.50
N GLU A 210 12.81 13.31 -3.45
CA GLU A 210 13.84 12.47 -2.83
C GLU A 210 13.38 11.01 -2.84
N LEU A 211 14.25 10.09 -3.27
CA LEU A 211 13.97 8.66 -3.22
C LEU A 211 14.06 8.13 -1.78
N PRO A 212 13.33 7.05 -1.44
CA PRO A 212 13.51 6.40 -0.15
C PRO A 212 14.93 5.84 -0.02
N LYS A 213 15.51 5.93 1.17
CA LYS A 213 16.89 5.51 1.47
C LYS A 213 16.97 4.01 1.76
N VAL A 214 16.53 3.21 0.79
CA VAL A 214 16.49 1.75 0.88
C VAL A 214 17.30 1.13 -0.25
N ASP A 215 18.22 0.24 0.10
CA ASP A 215 19.09 -0.42 -0.86
C ASP A 215 18.33 -1.53 -1.61
N THR A 216 17.83 -1.19 -2.80
CA THR A 216 17.28 -2.17 -3.74
C THR A 216 17.87 -1.94 -5.13
N ILE A 217 17.94 -3.00 -5.94
CA ILE A 217 18.52 -2.93 -7.30
C ILE A 217 17.83 -1.84 -8.14
N PHE A 218 16.50 -1.76 -8.09
CA PHE A 218 15.74 -0.80 -8.89
C PHE A 218 15.84 0.64 -8.35
N LEU A 219 15.86 0.82 -7.02
CA LEU A 219 16.07 2.13 -6.42
C LEU A 219 17.50 2.64 -6.68
N ASN A 220 18.50 1.78 -6.57
CA ASN A 220 19.90 2.13 -6.84
C ASN A 220 20.14 2.50 -8.30
N TYR A 221 19.39 1.89 -9.23
CA TYR A 221 19.39 2.30 -10.63
C TYR A 221 18.73 3.68 -10.81
N ALA A 222 17.56 3.91 -10.22
CA ALA A 222 16.85 5.18 -10.32
C ALA A 222 17.60 6.34 -9.63
N ALA A 223 18.30 6.07 -8.54
CA ALA A 223 19.08 7.04 -7.77
C ALA A 223 20.27 7.64 -8.54
N GLN A 224 20.64 7.06 -9.69
CA GLN A 224 21.67 7.63 -10.58
C GLN A 224 21.21 8.91 -11.28
N TYR A 225 19.90 9.18 -11.29
CA TYR A 225 19.31 10.33 -11.96
C TYR A 225 18.69 11.29 -10.94
N PRO A 226 18.84 12.61 -11.10
CA PRO A 226 18.21 13.59 -10.20
C PRO A 226 16.68 13.65 -10.39
N SER A 227 15.96 14.21 -9.42
CA SER A 227 14.55 14.58 -9.63
C SER A 227 14.46 15.72 -10.66
N PRO A 228 13.49 15.69 -11.60
CA PRO A 228 12.41 14.72 -11.77
C PRO A 228 12.74 13.57 -12.76
N GLU A 229 13.97 13.50 -13.26
CA GLU A 229 14.36 12.60 -14.35
C GLU A 229 14.20 11.12 -13.98
N TYR A 230 14.52 10.72 -12.74
CA TYR A 230 14.37 9.33 -12.31
C TYR A 230 12.93 8.80 -12.41
N ILE A 231 11.92 9.68 -12.42
CA ILE A 231 10.51 9.30 -12.58
C ILE A 231 10.28 8.65 -13.95
N LEU A 232 10.99 9.09 -14.99
CA LEU A 232 10.92 8.46 -16.31
C LEU A 232 11.61 7.09 -16.31
N TYR A 233 12.74 6.97 -15.61
CA TYR A 233 13.51 5.73 -15.55
C TYR A 233 12.86 4.63 -14.71
N ILE A 234 12.01 4.99 -13.73
CA ILE A 234 11.27 4.02 -12.92
C ILE A 234 9.98 3.53 -13.62
N GLN A 235 9.46 4.23 -14.64
CA GLN A 235 8.24 3.82 -15.35
C GLN A 235 8.31 2.40 -15.96
N PRO A 236 9.39 2.00 -16.66
CA PRO A 236 9.53 0.62 -17.15
C PRO A 236 9.45 -0.42 -16.03
N VAL A 237 9.98 -0.10 -14.85
CA VAL A 237 9.93 -0.98 -13.68
C VAL A 237 8.48 -1.18 -13.23
N PHE A 238 7.69 -0.10 -13.13
CA PHE A 238 6.26 -0.21 -12.82
C PHE A 238 5.49 -1.04 -13.85
N ILE A 239 5.77 -0.87 -15.15
CA ILE A 239 5.13 -1.66 -16.22
C ILE A 239 5.43 -3.15 -16.03
N ILE A 240 6.69 -3.51 -15.78
CA ILE A 240 7.09 -4.91 -15.56
C ILE A 240 6.36 -5.49 -14.35
N TYR A 241 6.35 -4.79 -13.21
CA TYR A 241 5.64 -5.25 -12.01
C TYR A 241 4.14 -5.45 -12.27
N PHE A 242 3.50 -4.51 -12.96
CA PHE A 242 2.06 -4.58 -13.23
C PHE A 242 1.71 -5.74 -14.15
N LEU A 243 2.53 -5.97 -15.17
CA LEU A 243 2.36 -7.12 -16.06
C LEU A 243 2.55 -8.43 -15.31
N VAL A 244 3.59 -8.55 -14.46
CA VAL A 244 3.84 -9.75 -13.64
C VAL A 244 2.65 -10.04 -12.72
N LEU A 245 2.12 -9.01 -12.05
CA LEU A 245 0.93 -9.14 -11.19
C LEU A 245 -0.34 -9.49 -11.98
N TYR A 246 -0.43 -9.10 -13.26
CA TYR A 246 -1.56 -9.39 -14.13
C TYR A 246 -1.55 -10.81 -14.71
N ILE A 247 -0.37 -11.41 -14.92
CA ILE A 247 -0.21 -12.74 -15.56
C ILE A 247 -1.16 -13.81 -15.00
N PRO A 248 -1.29 -14.04 -13.68
CA PRO A 248 -2.16 -15.08 -13.13
C PRO A 248 -3.63 -14.91 -13.54
N PHE A 249 -4.10 -13.66 -13.61
CA PHE A 249 -5.47 -13.33 -14.00
C PHE A 249 -5.67 -13.42 -15.52
N GLY A 250 -4.66 -13.01 -16.30
CA GLY A 250 -4.67 -13.14 -17.75
C GLY A 250 -4.78 -14.60 -18.19
N ILE A 251 -3.96 -15.47 -17.60
CA ILE A 251 -3.96 -16.92 -17.86
C ILE A 251 -5.32 -17.53 -17.48
N TYR A 252 -5.82 -17.26 -16.27
CA TYR A 252 -7.11 -17.79 -15.82
C TYR A 252 -8.28 -17.38 -16.73
N ASN A 253 -8.29 -16.13 -17.20
CA ASN A 253 -9.33 -15.64 -18.09
C ASN A 253 -9.29 -16.27 -19.49
N GLN A 254 -8.10 -16.66 -19.98
CA GLN A 254 -7.97 -17.39 -21.23
C GLN A 254 -8.49 -18.83 -21.08
N PHE A 255 -8.14 -19.52 -20.00
CA PHE A 255 -8.62 -20.88 -19.73
C PHE A 255 -10.14 -20.98 -19.56
N LYS A 256 -10.81 -19.93 -19.07
CA LYS A 256 -12.26 -19.90 -18.90
C LYS A 256 -13.04 -19.56 -20.18
N LYS A 257 -12.36 -18.99 -21.18
CA LYS A 257 -12.97 -18.63 -22.47
C LYS A 257 -12.92 -19.77 -23.49
N ASN A 258 -11.97 -20.69 -23.33
CA ASN A 258 -11.93 -21.98 -24.04
C ASN A 258 -12.80 -23.00 -23.32
#